data_AF-A0A7W0ZB66-F1
#
_entry.id   AF-A0A7W0ZB66-F1
#
_cell.length_a   1.000
_cell.length_b   1.000
_cell.length_c   1.000
_cell.angle_alpha   90.00
_cell.angle_beta   90.00
_cell.angle_gamma   90.00
#
_symmetry.space_group_name_H-M   'P 1'
#
loop_
_entity.id
_entity.type
_entity.pdbx_description
1 polymer ?
#
loop_
_entity_poly.entity_id
_entity_poly.type
_entity_poly.pdbx_seq_one_letter_code
_entity_poly.pdbx_strand_id
1 'polypeptide(L)'
;MEDFDARSGSGPQGPDVDPALLGELVAHLRKVRTALREEWTRRITDEQLLSVMTPEEIFSEVTAVYDNYVDALETGSVEALEAYAKNLSERIIPRGV
;
A
#
# COMPACT_ATOMS: atom_id res chain seq x y z
N MET A 1 -15.04 -23.31 40.51
CA MET A 1 -13.61 -23.05 40.26
C MET A 1 -13.36 -23.46 38.83
N GLU A 2 -13.76 -22.60 37.90
CA GLU A 2 -13.70 -22.86 36.46
C GLU A 2 -12.32 -22.43 35.97
N ASP A 3 -11.49 -23.41 35.65
CA ASP A 3 -10.24 -23.22 34.91
C ASP A 3 -10.60 -22.90 33.45
N PHE A 4 -10.65 -21.61 33.13
CA PHE A 4 -10.68 -21.13 31.75
C PHE A 4 -9.27 -21.28 31.18
N ASP A 5 -9.01 -22.48 30.69
CA ASP A 5 -7.79 -22.86 29.97
C ASP A 5 -7.56 -21.85 28.84
N ALA A 6 -6.63 -20.93 29.09
CA ALA A 6 -6.25 -19.86 28.19
C ALA A 6 -5.47 -20.46 27.00
N ARG A 7 -6.22 -21.03 26.05
CA ARG A 7 -5.73 -21.22 24.69
C ARG A 7 -5.56 -19.85 24.06
N SER A 8 -4.42 -19.21 24.34
CA SER A 8 -3.86 -18.17 23.49
C SER A 8 -3.78 -18.74 22.08
N GLY A 9 -4.76 -18.39 21.25
CA GLY A 9 -4.77 -18.70 19.84
C GLY A 9 -3.52 -18.10 19.23
N SER A 10 -2.55 -18.94 18.90
CA SER A 10 -1.52 -18.61 17.94
C SER A 10 -2.24 -18.38 16.61
N GLY A 11 -2.53 -17.11 16.32
CA GLY A 11 -2.87 -16.69 14.96
C GLY A 11 -1.74 -17.13 14.02
N PRO A 12 -2.03 -17.29 12.72
CA PRO A 12 -1.01 -17.69 11.77
C PRO A 12 0.14 -16.68 11.84
N GLN A 13 1.29 -17.12 12.36
CA GLN A 13 2.52 -16.37 12.22
C GLN A 13 2.76 -16.30 10.71
N GLY A 14 2.67 -15.09 10.17
CA GLY A 14 3.05 -14.83 8.79
C GLY A 14 4.47 -15.34 8.54
N PRO A 15 4.88 -15.49 7.27
CA PRO A 15 6.24 -15.90 6.96
C PRO A 15 7.22 -15.03 7.75
N ASP A 16 8.18 -15.67 8.42
CA ASP A 16 9.23 -15.00 9.17
C ASP A 16 10.12 -14.28 8.15
N VAL A 17 9.74 -13.03 7.81
CA VAL A 17 10.46 -12.23 6.83
C VAL A 17 11.75 -11.77 7.48
N ASP A 18 12.88 -12.20 6.94
CA ASP A 18 14.20 -11.73 7.38
C ASP A 18 14.25 -10.19 7.29
N PRO A 19 14.43 -9.48 8.43
CA PRO A 19 14.47 -8.02 8.45
C PRO A 19 15.55 -7.43 7.55
N ALA A 20 16.67 -8.15 7.34
CA ALA A 20 17.73 -7.71 6.44
C ALA A 20 17.27 -7.75 4.98
N LEU A 21 16.59 -8.83 4.58
CA LEU A 21 16.02 -8.97 3.24
C LEU A 21 14.90 -7.94 2.98
N LEU A 22 14.10 -7.64 4.00
CA LEU A 22 13.08 -6.59 3.92
C LEU A 22 13.72 -5.21 3.70
N GLY A 23 14.80 -4.90 4.43
CA GLY A 23 15.55 -3.67 4.23
C GLY A 23 16.14 -3.55 2.81
N GLU A 24 16.69 -4.64 2.27
CA GLU A 24 17.19 -4.68 0.89
C GLU A 24 16.08 -4.47 -0.15
N LEU A 25 14.90 -5.07 0.07
CA LEU A 25 13.74 -4.88 -0.78
C LEU A 25 13.26 -3.42 -0.77
N VAL A 26 13.13 -2.81 0.41
CA VAL A 26 12.74 -1.40 0.55
C VAL A 26 13.74 -0.50 -0.16
N ALA A 27 15.04 -0.73 0.03
CA ALA A 27 16.09 0.03 -0.64
C ALA A 27 16.00 -0.11 -2.17
N HIS A 28 15.75 -1.32 -2.67
CA HIS A 28 15.55 -1.57 -4.09
C HIS A 28 14.32 -0.83 -4.63
N LEU A 29 13.17 -0.93 -3.96
CA LEU A 29 11.93 -0.25 -4.33
C LEU A 29 12.10 1.28 -4.33
N ARG A 30 12.79 1.86 -3.35
CA ARG A 30 13.11 3.29 -3.35
C ARG A 30 13.98 3.68 -4.55
N LYS A 31 14.95 2.83 -4.92
CA LYS A 31 15.83 3.05 -6.08
C LYS A 31 15.08 3.03 -7.41
N VAL A 32 14.14 2.09 -7.60
CA VAL A 32 13.40 1.93 -8.87
C VAL A 32 12.07 2.68 -8.91
N ARG A 33 11.75 3.45 -7.86
CA ARG A 33 10.48 4.16 -7.64
C ARG A 33 9.94 4.91 -8.85
N THR A 34 10.79 5.65 -9.56
CA THR A 34 10.33 6.44 -10.72
C THR A 34 9.85 5.53 -11.86
N ALA A 35 10.65 4.54 -12.24
CA ALA A 35 10.30 3.61 -13.31
C ALA A 35 9.03 2.81 -13.00
N LEU A 36 8.86 2.37 -11.75
CA LEU A 36 7.66 1.64 -11.35
C LEU A 36 6.39 2.51 -11.40
N ARG A 37 6.46 3.77 -10.92
CA ARG A 37 5.31 4.68 -10.95
C ARG A 37 4.90 5.06 -12.37
N GLU A 38 5.87 5.28 -13.26
CA GLU A 38 5.62 5.57 -14.68
C GLU A 38 4.94 4.38 -15.37
N GLU A 39 5.48 3.18 -15.21
CA GLU A 39 4.91 1.96 -15.80
C GLU A 39 3.52 1.66 -15.25
N TRP A 40 3.30 1.86 -13.95
CA TRP A 40 2.01 1.61 -13.34
C TRP A 40 0.94 2.62 -13.79
N THR A 41 1.32 3.90 -13.91
CA THR A 41 0.46 4.96 -14.50
C THR A 41 0.09 4.62 -15.94
N ARG A 42 1.08 4.19 -16.74
CA ARG A 42 0.87 3.80 -18.14
C ARG A 42 -0.12 2.65 -18.25
N ARG A 43 0.02 1.60 -17.44
CA ARG A 43 -0.91 0.44 -17.46
C ARG A 43 -2.33 0.81 -17.07
N ILE A 44 -2.51 1.60 -16.01
CA ILE A 44 -3.84 2.06 -15.58
C ILE A 44 -4.52 2.86 -16.70
N THR A 45 -3.74 3.74 -17.36
CA THR A 45 -4.23 4.56 -18.48
C THR A 45 -4.57 3.70 -19.70
N ASP A 46 -3.69 2.79 -20.11
CA ASP A 46 -3.87 1.91 -21.27
C ASP A 46 -5.08 0.96 -21.09
N GLU A 47 -5.30 0.47 -19.86
CA GLU A 47 -6.44 -0.38 -19.51
C GLU A 47 -7.73 0.41 -19.26
N GLN A 48 -7.70 1.75 -19.35
CA GLN A 48 -8.83 2.64 -19.04
C GLN A 48 -9.42 2.40 -17.64
N LEU A 49 -8.58 1.93 -16.70
CA LEU A 49 -8.95 1.85 -15.30
C LEU A 49 -8.99 3.28 -14.72
N LEU A 50 -9.92 3.53 -13.80
CA LEU A 50 -10.08 4.85 -13.17
C LEU A 50 -10.37 5.98 -14.17
N SER A 51 -11.11 5.70 -15.26
CA SER A 51 -11.40 6.62 -16.38
C SER A 51 -12.10 7.94 -16.00
N VAL A 52 -12.54 8.07 -14.75
CA VAL A 52 -13.15 9.28 -14.19
C VAL A 52 -12.08 10.30 -13.74
N MET A 53 -10.83 9.87 -13.56
CA MET A 53 -9.71 10.69 -13.11
C MET A 53 -8.86 11.16 -14.29
N THR A 54 -8.31 12.38 -14.22
CA THR A 54 -7.36 12.85 -15.24
C THR A 54 -6.02 12.12 -15.13
N PRO A 55 -5.19 12.10 -16.19
CA PRO A 55 -3.85 11.49 -16.13
C PRO A 55 -2.97 12.04 -14.98
N GLU A 56 -3.08 13.33 -14.68
CA GLU A 56 -2.35 13.98 -13.58
C GLU A 56 -2.85 13.53 -12.21
N GLU A 57 -4.18 13.34 -12.07
CA GLU A 57 -4.78 12.78 -10.87
C GLU A 57 -4.36 11.32 -10.68
N ILE A 58 -4.38 10.50 -11.75
CA ILE A 58 -3.89 9.12 -11.72
C ILE A 58 -2.41 9.07 -11.29
N PHE A 59 -1.56 9.92 -11.88
CA PHE A 59 -0.14 9.97 -11.52
C PHE A 59 0.09 10.33 -10.05
N SER A 60 -0.69 11.29 -9.54
CA SER A 60 -0.63 11.71 -8.13
C SER A 60 -1.08 10.59 -7.20
N GLU A 61 -2.17 9.88 -7.54
CA GLU A 61 -2.66 8.75 -6.75
C GLU A 61 -1.70 7.57 -6.76
N VAL A 62 -1.22 7.16 -7.94
CA VAL A 62 -0.24 6.06 -8.06
C VAL A 62 1.01 6.38 -7.26
N THR A 63 1.46 7.64 -7.26
CA THR A 63 2.58 8.07 -6.43
C THR A 63 2.29 7.92 -4.94
N ALA A 64 1.15 8.41 -4.48
CA ALA A 64 0.78 8.34 -3.07
C ALA A 64 0.58 6.90 -2.59
N VAL A 65 -0.08 6.05 -3.39
CA VAL A 65 -0.25 4.62 -3.10
C VAL A 65 1.11 3.94 -2.98
N TYR A 66 1.98 4.14 -3.96
CA TYR A 66 3.31 3.53 -3.98
C TYR A 66 4.13 3.90 -2.74
N ASP A 67 4.17 5.18 -2.41
CA ASP A 67 4.96 5.69 -1.27
C ASP A 67 4.45 5.12 0.05
N ASN A 68 3.12 5.11 0.26
CA ASN A 68 2.54 4.55 1.48
C ASN A 68 2.81 3.05 1.63
N TYR A 69 2.84 2.28 0.53
CA TYR A 69 3.19 0.87 0.59
C TYR A 69 4.67 0.66 0.94
N VAL A 70 5.58 1.43 0.35
CA VAL A 70 7.01 1.32 0.67
C VAL A 70 7.27 1.73 2.12
N ASP A 71 6.61 2.79 2.59
CA ASP A 71 6.74 3.24 3.98
C ASP A 71 6.15 2.22 4.97
N ALA A 72 5.04 1.55 4.62
CA ALA A 72 4.49 0.48 5.44
C ALA A 72 5.40 -0.75 5.53
N LEU A 73 6.07 -1.10 4.43
CA LEU A 73 7.07 -2.16 4.40
C LEU A 73 8.31 -1.80 5.24
N GLU A 74 8.74 -0.54 5.21
CA GLU A 74 9.92 -0.07 5.96
C GLU A 74 9.66 0.02 7.47
N THR A 75 8.47 0.46 7.85
CA THR A 75 8.12 0.70 9.26
C THR A 75 7.44 -0.48 9.92
N GLY A 76 6.89 -1.41 9.14
CA GLY A 76 6.00 -2.46 9.62
C GLY A 76 4.63 -1.94 10.07
N SER A 77 4.28 -0.68 9.78
CA SER A 77 3.03 -0.03 10.18
C SER A 77 2.17 0.32 8.98
N VAL A 78 0.86 0.08 9.08
CA VAL A 78 -0.13 0.43 8.05
C VAL A 78 -0.79 1.79 8.29
N GLU A 79 -0.43 2.51 9.36
CA GLU A 79 -1.10 3.76 9.77
C GLU A 79 -1.09 4.83 8.66
N ALA A 80 0.02 4.97 7.94
CA ALA A 80 0.13 5.88 6.80
C ALA A 80 -0.79 5.47 5.63
N LEU A 81 -0.88 4.15 5.37
CA LEU A 81 -1.75 3.59 4.34
C LEU A 81 -3.24 3.75 4.70
N GLU A 82 -3.60 3.57 5.97
CA GLU A 82 -4.96 3.79 6.47
C GLU A 82 -5.36 5.27 6.38
N ALA A 83 -4.46 6.18 6.78
CA ALA A 83 -4.68 7.62 6.65
C ALA A 83 -4.87 8.03 5.18
N TYR A 84 -4.06 7.46 4.28
CA TYR A 84 -4.20 7.66 2.84
C TYR A 84 -5.53 7.11 2.31
N ALA A 85 -5.92 5.88 2.66
CA ALA A 85 -7.18 5.28 2.22
C ALA A 85 -8.39 6.10 2.69
N LYS A 86 -8.34 6.64 3.92
CA LYS A 86 -9.35 7.57 4.43
C LYS A 86 -9.44 8.83 3.57
N ASN A 87 -8.32 9.51 3.34
CA ASN A 87 -8.29 10.71 2.48
C ASN A 87 -8.78 10.42 1.05
N LEU A 88 -8.41 9.27 0.50
CA LEU A 88 -8.83 8.83 -0.82
C LEU A 88 -10.35 8.60 -0.86
N SER A 89 -10.91 7.91 0.13
CA SER A 89 -12.37 7.69 0.21
C SER A 89 -13.16 9.00 0.26
N GLU A 90 -12.70 9.99 1.02
CA GLU A 90 -13.31 11.32 1.11
C GLU A 90 -13.28 12.05 -0.25
N ARG A 91 -12.28 11.77 -1.08
CA ARG A 91 -12.11 12.37 -2.42
C ARG A 91 -12.81 11.58 -3.54
N ILE A 92 -13.06 10.28 -3.35
CA ILE A 92 -13.72 9.40 -4.32
C ILE A 92 -15.25 9.40 -4.15
N ILE A 93 -15.77 9.47 -2.92
CA ILE A 93 -17.23 9.49 -2.65
C ILE A 93 -17.97 10.59 -3.44
N PRO A 94 -17.45 11.82 -3.60
CA PRO A 94 -18.11 12.84 -4.44
C PRO A 94 -18.10 12.52 -5.93
N ARG A 95 -17.20 11.64 -6.40
CA ARG A 95 -17.00 11.31 -7.82
C ARG A 95 -17.77 10.05 -8.27
N GLY A 96 -18.43 9.34 -7.35
CA GLY A 96 -19.34 8.24 -7.66
C GLY A 96 -18.69 6.97 -8.23
N VAL A 97 -17.43 6.70 -7.86
CA VAL A 97 -16.69 5.48 -8.23
C VAL A 97 -17.08 4.32 -7.33
#